data_AF-A0AB32TN46-F1
#
_entry.id   AF-A0AB32TN46-F1
#
_cell.length_a   1.000
_cell.length_b   1.000
_cell.length_c   1.000
_cell.angle_alpha   90.00
_cell.angle_beta   90.00
_cell.angle_gamma   90.00
#
_symmetry.space_group_name_H-M   'P 1'
#
loop_
_entity.id
_entity.type
_entity.pdbx_description
1 polymer ?
#
loop_
_entity_poly.entity_id
_entity_poly.type
_entity_poly.pdbx_seq_one_letter_code
_entity_poly.pdbx_strand_id
1 'polypeptide(L)'
;MSIEDVHSSAYVLKHFLRTLPGGLIPEPFRIELLEVFRMFRLSKRHKAVKKILDTIPEENYNILCFLTFFLSRVAAESHANRMTTTNLSIEFGPILFHVPQGPTKLEEEEMCISFTEYMLDNLRHLLPNMYPQASATNMAEGDSVSEAGGDFTPEKCVQQVLLTETSSKPPKIGQLGRLKRRFLHFWQKIGSRNDRRKVEESEQPSGAGDVQCKSPQPVRD
;
A
#
# COMPACT_ATOMS: atom_id res chain seq x y z
N MET A 1 -12.31 15.25 -8.69
CA MET A 1 -12.40 13.80 -8.95
C MET A 1 -13.62 13.35 -8.19
N SER A 2 -14.70 13.06 -8.90
CA SER A 2 -15.95 12.59 -8.30
C SER A 2 -15.76 11.19 -7.71
N ILE A 3 -16.67 10.75 -6.84
CA ILE A 3 -16.67 9.38 -6.31
C ILE A 3 -16.79 8.37 -7.47
N GLU A 4 -17.56 8.71 -8.51
CA GLU A 4 -17.68 7.93 -9.74
C GLU A 4 -16.33 7.78 -10.45
N ASP A 5 -15.55 8.85 -10.59
CA ASP A 5 -14.21 8.79 -11.21
C ASP A 5 -13.28 7.82 -10.47
N VAL A 6 -13.37 7.77 -9.13
CA VAL A 6 -12.53 6.89 -8.30
C VAL A 6 -12.94 5.43 -8.49
N HIS A 7 -14.24 5.13 -8.47
CA HIS A 7 -14.74 3.77 -8.69
C HIS A 7 -14.45 3.29 -10.12
N SER A 8 -14.61 4.15 -11.12
CA SER A 8 -14.23 3.84 -12.50
C SER A 8 -12.73 3.58 -12.63
N SER A 9 -11.88 4.38 -11.97
CA SER A 9 -10.43 4.16 -11.96
C SER A 9 -10.06 2.83 -11.31
N ALA A 10 -10.69 2.50 -10.18
CA ALA A 10 -10.49 1.22 -9.51
C ALA A 10 -10.96 0.05 -10.37
N TYR A 11 -12.11 0.17 -11.03
CA TYR A 11 -12.62 -0.84 -11.96
C TYR A 11 -11.64 -1.07 -13.11
N VAL A 12 -11.16 -0.01 -13.75
CA VAL A 12 -10.20 -0.11 -14.88
C VAL A 12 -8.91 -0.78 -14.42
N LEU A 13 -8.38 -0.43 -13.25
CA LEU A 13 -7.20 -1.08 -12.67
C LEU A 13 -7.44 -2.58 -12.46
N LYS A 14 -8.55 -2.94 -11.80
CA LYS A 14 -8.92 -4.34 -11.53
C LYS A 14 -9.10 -5.13 -12.82
N HIS A 15 -9.75 -4.52 -13.82
CA HIS A 15 -9.97 -5.13 -15.12
C HIS A 15 -8.65 -5.38 -15.86
N PHE A 16 -7.78 -4.36 -15.94
CA PHE A 16 -6.46 -4.48 -16.58
C PHE A 16 -5.68 -5.66 -16.01
N LEU A 17 -5.57 -5.76 -14.68
CA LEU A 17 -4.84 -6.83 -14.00
C LEU A 17 -5.42 -8.21 -14.30
N ARG A 18 -6.76 -8.34 -14.27
CA ARG A 18 -7.47 -9.60 -14.55
C ARG A 18 -7.32 -10.04 -16.01
N THR A 19 -7.17 -9.10 -16.94
CA THR A 19 -7.00 -9.39 -18.38
C THR A 19 -5.58 -9.76 -18.78
N LEU A 20 -4.60 -9.67 -17.87
CA LEU A 20 -3.22 -10.02 -18.19
C LEU A 20 -3.12 -11.51 -18.58
N PRO A 21 -2.49 -11.84 -19.72
CA PRO A 21 -2.27 -13.23 -20.10
C PRO A 21 -1.36 -13.91 -19.07
N GLY A 22 -1.84 -14.97 -18.45
CA GLY A 22 -1.12 -15.68 -17.37
C GLY A 22 -1.24 -15.04 -15.99
N GLY A 23 -1.96 -13.91 -15.84
CA GLY A 23 -2.12 -13.19 -14.57
C GLY A 23 -0.90 -12.37 -14.16
N LEU A 24 -1.05 -11.55 -13.11
CA LEU A 24 0.07 -10.78 -12.58
C LEU A 24 1.12 -11.69 -11.92
N ILE A 25 0.68 -12.75 -11.23
CA ILE A 25 1.55 -13.81 -10.74
C ILE A 25 1.36 -15.02 -11.66
N PRO A 26 2.36 -15.35 -12.51
CA PRO A 26 2.23 -16.46 -13.45
C PRO A 26 2.06 -17.80 -12.75
N GLU A 27 1.39 -18.73 -13.43
CA GLU A 27 1.00 -20.04 -12.89
C GLU A 27 2.13 -20.82 -12.18
N PRO A 28 3.36 -20.95 -12.73
CA PRO A 28 4.40 -21.71 -12.06
C PRO A 28 4.75 -21.15 -10.68
N PHE A 29 4.79 -19.82 -10.55
CA PHE A 29 5.09 -19.14 -9.29
C PHE A 29 3.91 -19.20 -8.33
N ARG A 30 2.67 -19.14 -8.83
CA ARG A 30 1.47 -19.34 -8.01
C ARG A 30 1.53 -20.71 -7.32
N ILE A 31 1.80 -21.78 -8.07
CA ILE A 31 1.88 -23.14 -7.51
C ILE A 31 2.96 -23.21 -6.42
N GLU A 32 4.17 -22.73 -6.71
CA GLU A 32 5.30 -22.74 -5.76
C GLU A 32 5.00 -21.91 -4.49
N LEU A 33 4.39 -20.74 -4.65
CA LEU A 33 4.00 -19.87 -3.55
C LEU A 33 2.95 -20.54 -2.64
N LEU A 34 1.92 -21.14 -3.22
CA LEU A 34 0.87 -21.82 -2.45
C LEU A 34 1.41 -23.05 -1.72
N GLU A 35 2.32 -23.82 -2.33
CA GLU A 35 2.98 -24.95 -1.68
C GLU A 35 3.79 -24.50 -0.46
N VAL A 36 4.65 -23.48 -0.62
CA VAL A 36 5.41 -22.90 0.49
C VAL A 36 4.49 -22.34 1.58
N PHE A 37 3.38 -21.72 1.19
CA PHE A 37 2.42 -21.14 2.13
C PHE A 37 1.78 -22.23 3.03
N ARG A 38 1.47 -23.40 2.46
CA ARG A 38 0.92 -24.56 3.18
C ARG A 38 1.95 -25.21 4.11
N MET A 39 3.20 -25.34 3.67
CA MET A 39 4.18 -26.21 4.33
C MET A 39 4.95 -25.54 5.48
N PHE A 40 5.12 -24.21 5.47
CA PHE A 40 6.01 -23.53 6.41
C PHE A 40 5.29 -22.74 7.51
N ARG A 41 5.87 -22.78 8.73
CA ARG A 41 5.56 -21.86 9.83
C ARG A 41 6.03 -20.44 9.52
N LEU A 42 5.40 -19.43 10.12
CA LEU A 42 5.61 -18.00 9.82
C LEU A 42 7.08 -17.60 9.64
N SER A 43 7.96 -17.96 10.58
CA SER A 43 9.39 -17.57 10.55
C SER A 43 10.17 -18.12 9.35
N LYS A 44 9.85 -19.34 8.87
CA LYS A 44 10.46 -19.92 7.67
C LYS A 44 9.72 -19.49 6.39
N ARG A 45 8.44 -19.17 6.51
CA ARG A 45 7.56 -18.76 5.41
C ARG A 45 8.03 -17.47 4.75
N HIS A 46 8.38 -16.43 5.51
CA HIS A 46 8.84 -15.16 4.93
C HIS A 46 10.05 -15.35 4.01
N LYS A 47 11.05 -16.10 4.46
CA LYS A 47 12.27 -16.36 3.69
C LYS A 47 12.00 -17.15 2.42
N ALA A 48 11.16 -18.18 2.51
CA ALA A 48 10.82 -19.02 1.37
C ALA A 48 9.96 -18.25 0.34
N VAL A 49 8.92 -17.56 0.78
CA VAL A 49 8.07 -16.72 -0.09
C VAL A 49 8.90 -15.64 -0.78
N LYS A 50 9.76 -14.93 -0.02
CA LYS A 50 10.63 -13.90 -0.59
C LYS A 50 11.53 -14.46 -1.70
N LYS A 51 12.12 -15.64 -1.50
CA LYS A 51 12.98 -16.28 -2.50
C LYS A 51 12.24 -16.51 -3.82
N ILE A 52 10.97 -16.90 -3.77
CA ILE A 52 10.13 -17.12 -4.96
C ILE A 52 9.74 -15.77 -5.59
N LEU A 53 9.37 -14.78 -4.77
CA LEU A 53 9.06 -13.44 -5.29
C LEU A 53 10.26 -12.83 -6.04
N ASP A 54 11.48 -13.07 -5.56
CA ASP A 54 12.73 -12.61 -6.20
C ASP A 54 13.02 -13.31 -7.55
N THR A 55 12.33 -14.41 -7.91
CA THR A 55 12.48 -15.13 -9.19
C THR A 55 11.37 -14.85 -10.21
N ILE A 56 10.31 -14.14 -9.81
CA ILE A 56 9.24 -13.70 -10.72
C ILE A 56 9.84 -12.76 -11.79
N PRO A 57 9.33 -12.76 -13.04
CA PRO A 57 9.76 -11.84 -14.08
C PRO A 57 9.77 -10.37 -13.61
N GLU A 58 10.80 -9.61 -14.02
CA GLU A 58 11.07 -8.25 -13.53
C GLU A 58 9.83 -7.34 -13.67
N GLU A 59 9.14 -7.41 -14.81
CA GLU A 59 7.94 -6.63 -15.09
C GLU A 59 6.79 -6.94 -14.13
N ASN A 60 6.52 -8.24 -13.91
CA ASN A 60 5.48 -8.72 -13.00
C ASN A 60 5.79 -8.33 -11.55
N TYR A 61 7.04 -8.55 -11.11
CA TYR A 61 7.48 -8.20 -9.76
C TYR A 61 7.35 -6.70 -9.48
N ASN A 62 7.71 -5.86 -10.44
CA ASN A 62 7.62 -4.40 -10.30
C ASN A 62 6.17 -3.92 -10.12
N ILE A 63 5.24 -4.46 -10.92
CA ILE A 63 3.81 -4.14 -10.80
C ILE A 63 3.27 -4.65 -9.46
N LEU A 64 3.63 -5.88 -9.06
CA LEU A 64 3.22 -6.47 -7.78
C LEU A 64 3.68 -5.64 -6.58
N CYS A 65 4.93 -5.17 -6.58
CA CYS A 65 5.47 -4.31 -5.52
C CYS A 65 4.69 -3.00 -5.40
N PHE A 66 4.47 -2.32 -6.53
CA PHE A 66 3.72 -1.07 -6.53
C PHE A 66 2.27 -1.26 -6.08
N LEU A 67 1.62 -2.29 -6.60
CA LEU A 67 0.22 -2.58 -6.29
C LEU A 67 0.05 -2.93 -4.81
N THR A 68 0.84 -3.85 -4.27
CA THR A 68 0.74 -4.25 -2.86
C THR A 68 1.06 -3.10 -1.91
N PHE A 69 2.03 -2.24 -2.25
CA PHE A 69 2.28 -0.99 -1.52
C PHE A 69 1.09 -0.02 -1.58
N PHE A 70 0.49 0.16 -2.75
CA PHE A 70 -0.70 1.00 -2.89
C PHE A 70 -1.87 0.46 -2.05
N LEU A 71 -2.13 -0.85 -2.12
CA LEU A 71 -3.20 -1.49 -1.36
C LEU A 71 -2.96 -1.40 0.16
N SER A 72 -1.72 -1.51 0.64
CA SER A 72 -1.45 -1.31 2.07
C SER A 72 -1.76 0.11 2.55
N ARG A 73 -1.61 1.12 1.67
CA ARG A 73 -2.03 2.49 1.97
C ARG A 73 -3.55 2.65 1.98
N VAL A 74 -4.25 1.96 1.06
CA VAL A 74 -5.73 1.91 1.08
C VAL A 74 -6.20 1.28 2.40
N ALA A 75 -5.55 0.20 2.84
CA ALA A 75 -5.86 -0.47 4.10
C ALA A 75 -5.62 0.39 5.34
N ALA A 76 -4.59 1.24 5.33
CA ALA A 76 -4.32 2.18 6.42
C ALA A 76 -5.48 3.18 6.63
N GLU A 77 -6.20 3.51 5.56
CA GLU A 77 -7.38 4.40 5.59
C GLU A 77 -8.71 3.62 5.74
N SER A 78 -8.66 2.37 6.21
CA SER A 78 -9.83 1.48 6.32
C SER A 78 -10.93 2.02 7.25
N HIS A 79 -10.60 2.90 8.20
CA HIS A 79 -11.60 3.56 9.05
C HIS A 79 -12.57 4.44 8.23
N ALA A 80 -12.09 5.05 7.14
CA ALA A 80 -12.88 5.92 6.27
C ALA A 80 -13.44 5.16 5.05
N ASN A 81 -12.63 4.31 4.41
CA ASN A 81 -13.00 3.64 3.15
C ASN A 81 -13.54 2.21 3.33
N ARG A 82 -13.49 1.65 4.55
CA ARG A 82 -13.93 0.28 4.92
C ARG A 82 -13.17 -0.87 4.25
N MET A 83 -12.07 -0.60 3.55
CA MET A 83 -11.24 -1.61 2.88
C MET A 83 -10.10 -2.05 3.79
N THR A 84 -10.32 -3.04 4.64
CA THR A 84 -9.27 -3.71 5.43
C THR A 84 -8.34 -4.56 4.55
N THR A 85 -7.22 -5.04 5.08
CA THR A 85 -6.35 -6.01 4.37
C THR A 85 -7.12 -7.27 3.96
N THR A 86 -8.03 -7.75 4.81
CA THR A 86 -8.97 -8.84 4.51
C THR A 86 -9.93 -8.50 3.37
N ASN A 87 -10.56 -7.33 3.35
CA ASN A 87 -11.48 -6.96 2.27
C ASN A 87 -10.73 -6.80 0.94
N LEU A 88 -9.52 -6.24 1.00
CA LEU A 88 -8.65 -6.12 -0.16
C LEU A 88 -8.14 -7.47 -0.65
N SER A 89 -7.86 -8.43 0.23
CA SER A 89 -7.42 -9.77 -0.16
C SER A 89 -8.51 -10.56 -0.87
N ILE A 90 -9.77 -10.41 -0.44
CA ILE A 90 -10.94 -11.00 -1.12
C ILE A 90 -11.10 -10.42 -2.53
N GLU A 91 -11.01 -9.10 -2.66
CA GLU A 91 -11.16 -8.42 -3.96
C GLU A 91 -9.97 -8.67 -4.89
N PHE A 92 -8.74 -8.62 -4.39
CA PHE A 92 -7.53 -8.70 -5.22
C PHE A 92 -6.93 -10.08 -5.34
N GLY A 93 -7.16 -11.01 -4.41
CA GLY A 93 -6.61 -12.38 -4.50
C GLY A 93 -6.89 -13.03 -5.85
N PRO A 94 -8.16 -13.17 -6.27
CA PRO A 94 -8.50 -13.72 -7.58
C PRO A 94 -8.02 -12.89 -8.78
N ILE A 95 -7.63 -11.62 -8.57
CA ILE A 95 -7.12 -10.73 -9.62
C ILE A 95 -5.61 -10.91 -9.80
N LEU A 96 -4.88 -11.09 -8.70
CA LEU A 96 -3.43 -11.30 -8.71
C LEU A 96 -3.07 -12.70 -9.24
N PHE A 97 -3.92 -13.68 -8.94
CA PHE A 97 -3.73 -15.09 -9.23
C PHE A 97 -4.74 -15.58 -10.27
N HIS A 98 -4.26 -16.13 -11.39
CA HIS A 98 -5.14 -16.79 -12.36
C HIS A 98 -5.37 -18.24 -11.92
N VAL A 99 -6.44 -18.50 -11.15
CA VAL A 99 -6.80 -19.86 -10.72
C VAL A 99 -7.57 -20.57 -11.85
N PRO A 100 -7.08 -21.72 -12.35
CA PRO A 100 -7.74 -22.45 -13.43
C PRO A 100 -9.10 -23.01 -12.99
N GLN A 101 -10.01 -23.22 -13.94
CA GLN A 101 -11.26 -23.93 -13.66
C GLN A 101 -10.96 -25.41 -13.38
N GLY A 102 -11.51 -25.96 -12.30
CA GLY A 102 -11.27 -27.34 -11.91
C GLY A 102 -11.87 -27.69 -10.56
N PRO A 103 -11.76 -28.96 -10.13
CA PRO A 103 -12.32 -29.42 -8.86
C PRO A 103 -11.64 -28.77 -7.64
N THR A 104 -10.38 -28.33 -7.76
CA THR A 104 -9.60 -27.66 -6.70
C THR A 104 -9.74 -26.14 -6.72
N LYS A 105 -10.51 -25.57 -7.67
CA LYS A 105 -10.59 -24.11 -7.88
C LYS A 105 -10.93 -23.36 -6.60
N LEU A 106 -11.96 -23.79 -5.87
CA LEU A 106 -12.43 -23.08 -4.67
C LEU A 106 -11.35 -23.07 -3.59
N GLU A 107 -10.68 -24.20 -3.36
CA GLU A 107 -9.59 -24.32 -2.39
C GLU A 107 -8.40 -23.45 -2.80
N GLU A 108 -8.04 -23.44 -4.08
CA GLU A 108 -6.95 -22.61 -4.60
C GLU A 108 -7.29 -21.12 -4.54
N GLU A 109 -8.53 -20.71 -4.83
CA GLU A 109 -9.00 -19.32 -4.69
C GLU A 109 -8.93 -18.86 -3.23
N GLU A 110 -9.40 -19.67 -2.28
CA GLU A 110 -9.30 -19.38 -0.84
C GLU A 110 -7.85 -19.25 -0.37
N MET A 111 -6.96 -20.11 -0.86
CA MET A 111 -5.54 -20.02 -0.58
C MET A 111 -4.91 -18.75 -1.19
N CYS A 112 -5.32 -18.36 -2.40
CA CYS A 112 -4.86 -17.12 -3.03
C CYS A 112 -5.30 -15.87 -2.26
N ILE A 113 -6.54 -15.86 -1.76
CA ILE A 113 -7.06 -14.80 -0.88
C ILE A 113 -6.22 -14.73 0.40
N SER A 114 -6.06 -15.87 1.09
CA SER A 114 -5.30 -15.96 2.34
C SER A 114 -3.82 -15.56 2.15
N PHE A 115 -3.21 -15.95 1.03
CA PHE A 115 -1.85 -15.56 0.69
C PHE A 115 -1.75 -14.06 0.39
N THR A 116 -2.75 -13.46 -0.27
CA THR A 116 -2.79 -12.02 -0.55
C THR A 116 -2.87 -11.21 0.74
N GLU A 117 -3.73 -11.62 1.68
CA GLU A 117 -3.80 -11.01 3.00
C GLU A 117 -2.46 -11.10 3.73
N TYR A 118 -1.86 -12.30 3.77
CA TYR A 118 -0.53 -12.51 4.33
C TYR A 118 0.52 -11.60 3.69
N MET A 119 0.51 -11.42 2.37
CA MET A 119 1.42 -10.50 1.70
C MET A 119 1.25 -9.06 2.19
N LEU A 120 0.01 -8.56 2.22
CA LEU A 120 -0.30 -7.18 2.63
C LEU A 120 0.11 -6.91 4.08
N ASP A 121 -0.08 -7.88 4.98
CA ASP A 121 0.31 -7.76 6.38
C ASP A 121 1.83 -7.87 6.61
N ASN A 122 2.58 -8.43 5.66
CA ASN A 122 3.99 -8.77 5.83
C ASN A 122 4.93 -8.08 4.81
N LEU A 123 4.48 -7.00 4.16
CA LEU A 123 5.25 -6.32 3.11
C LEU A 123 6.65 -5.89 3.54
N ARG A 124 6.85 -5.50 4.80
CA ARG A 124 8.17 -5.09 5.30
C ARG A 124 9.19 -6.23 5.27
N HIS A 125 8.75 -7.46 5.48
CA HIS A 125 9.60 -8.65 5.46
C HIS A 125 9.77 -9.22 4.05
N LEU A 126 8.71 -9.15 3.23
CA LEU A 126 8.69 -9.71 1.89
C LEU A 126 9.33 -8.77 0.86
N LEU A 127 9.14 -7.46 1.00
CA LEU A 127 9.58 -6.40 0.08
C LEU A 127 10.36 -5.29 0.83
N PRO A 128 11.47 -5.62 1.52
CA PRO A 128 12.21 -4.65 2.34
C PRO A 128 12.80 -3.50 1.51
N ASN A 129 13.04 -3.70 0.21
CA ASN A 129 13.56 -2.65 -0.67
C ASN A 129 12.52 -1.57 -1.03
N MET A 130 11.23 -1.79 -0.72
CA MET A 130 10.16 -0.80 -0.87
C MET A 130 9.97 0.06 0.38
N TYR A 131 10.50 -0.36 1.52
CA TYR A 131 10.38 0.32 2.80
C TYR A 131 11.78 0.44 3.43
N PRO A 132 12.45 1.60 3.29
CA PRO A 132 13.73 1.83 3.93
C PRO A 132 13.58 1.58 5.42
N GLN A 133 14.30 0.59 5.94
CA GLN A 133 14.31 0.34 7.38
C GLN A 133 14.99 1.54 8.05
N ALA A 134 14.33 2.13 9.03
CA ALA A 134 15.00 3.07 9.92
C ALA A 134 16.22 2.35 10.50
N SER A 135 17.40 2.84 10.15
CA SER A 135 18.68 2.24 10.51
C SER A 135 18.71 1.95 12.01
N ALA A 136 18.94 0.69 12.38
CA ALA A 136 19.26 0.33 13.75
C ALA A 136 20.57 1.01 14.15
N THR A 137 20.48 2.09 14.93
CA THR A 137 21.61 2.61 15.70
C THR A 137 21.82 1.72 16.91
N ASN A 138 23.04 1.17 17.02
CA ASN A 138 23.47 0.38 18.15
C ASN A 138 23.71 1.24 19.40
N MET A 139 23.48 0.61 20.55
CA MET A 139 24.08 0.78 21.89
C MET A 139 23.39 1.65 22.96
N ALA A 140 23.21 0.94 24.11
CA ALA A 140 23.24 1.36 25.52
C ALA A 140 21.98 1.99 26.16
N GLU A 141 21.31 1.15 26.95
CA GLU A 141 20.78 1.35 28.32
C GLU A 141 20.60 2.80 28.83
N GLY A 142 19.36 3.16 29.16
CA GLY A 142 18.99 4.39 29.86
C GLY A 142 17.47 4.57 29.90
N ASP A 143 16.95 4.86 31.08
CA ASP A 143 15.57 4.72 31.55
C ASP A 143 14.57 5.78 31.04
N SER A 144 13.29 5.51 31.29
CA SER A 144 12.08 6.36 31.30
C SER A 144 11.20 6.52 30.04
N VAL A 145 9.90 6.38 30.33
CA VAL A 145 8.71 6.32 29.49
C VAL A 145 8.40 7.66 28.79
N SER A 146 7.93 7.60 27.54
CA SER A 146 6.89 8.50 27.00
C SER A 146 6.31 7.95 25.68
N GLU A 147 4.99 7.78 25.66
CA GLU A 147 4.23 7.53 24.44
C GLU A 147 4.30 8.73 23.49
N ALA A 148 4.43 8.46 22.19
CA ALA A 148 4.08 9.41 21.15
C ALA A 148 3.69 8.66 19.87
N GLY A 149 2.41 8.70 19.53
CA GLY A 149 1.93 8.44 18.18
C GLY A 149 2.58 9.43 17.22
N GLY A 150 3.47 8.93 16.37
CA GLY A 150 4.16 9.72 15.36
C GLY A 150 3.38 9.73 14.05
N ASP A 151 2.76 10.87 13.78
CA ASP A 151 2.22 11.28 12.47
C ASP A 151 3.28 11.08 11.36
N PHE A 152 3.00 10.16 10.42
CA PHE A 152 3.89 9.81 9.33
C PHE A 152 3.50 10.61 8.07
N THR A 153 4.00 11.83 7.97
CA THR A 153 3.78 12.67 6.80
C THR A 153 4.64 12.23 5.59
N PRO A 154 4.17 12.43 4.34
CA PRO A 154 4.79 11.94 3.11
C PRO A 154 6.25 12.37 2.89
N GLU A 155 6.65 13.50 3.46
CA GLU A 155 7.97 14.09 3.23
C GLU A 155 9.08 13.29 3.94
N LYS A 156 8.85 12.82 5.17
CA LYS A 156 9.91 12.10 5.91
C LYS A 156 10.27 10.74 5.31
N CYS A 157 9.34 10.07 4.63
CA CYS A 157 9.63 8.79 3.95
C CYS A 157 10.45 8.99 2.66
N VAL A 158 10.34 10.16 2.01
CA VAL A 158 11.04 10.51 0.76
C VAL A 158 12.41 11.12 1.04
N GLN A 159 12.56 11.95 2.07
CA GLN A 159 13.85 12.54 2.44
C GLN A 159 14.84 11.50 3.01
N GLN A 160 14.38 10.41 3.61
CA GLN A 160 15.26 9.46 4.33
C GLN A 160 15.90 8.36 3.45
N VAL A 161 15.66 8.36 2.13
CA VAL A 161 16.36 7.49 1.15
C VAL A 161 17.64 8.17 0.61
N LEU A 162 18.14 9.18 1.32
CA LEU A 162 19.39 9.84 1.01
C LEU A 162 20.56 8.87 1.26
N LEU A 163 21.06 8.24 0.19
CA LEU A 163 22.42 7.73 0.22
C LEU A 163 23.35 8.89 -0.14
N THR A 164 24.09 9.26 0.89
CA THR A 164 25.27 10.11 0.92
C THR A 164 26.13 9.97 -0.32
N GLU A 165 26.48 11.11 -0.90
CA GLU A 165 27.54 11.22 -1.88
C GLU A 165 28.83 10.65 -1.29
N THR A 166 29.34 9.57 -1.86
CA THR A 166 30.78 9.34 -1.84
C THR A 166 31.26 9.12 -3.27
N SER A 167 32.01 10.11 -3.72
CA SER A 167 32.80 10.09 -4.94
C SER A 167 33.74 8.89 -4.92
N SER A 168 33.52 7.93 -5.82
CA SER A 168 34.50 7.45 -6.82
C SER A 168 34.16 6.03 -7.31
N LYS A 169 33.96 5.95 -8.65
CA LYS A 169 33.84 4.76 -9.54
C LYS A 169 32.59 3.86 -9.37
N PRO A 170 31.76 3.67 -10.42
CA PRO A 170 30.50 2.93 -10.31
C PRO A 170 30.69 1.41 -10.36
N PRO A 171 30.03 0.61 -9.49
CA PRO A 171 29.83 -0.81 -9.72
C PRO A 171 28.63 -1.02 -10.66
N LYS A 172 28.66 -2.13 -11.42
CA LYS A 172 27.69 -2.49 -12.46
C LYS A 172 26.24 -2.34 -11.96
N ILE A 173 25.48 -1.45 -12.60
CA ILE A 173 24.05 -1.22 -12.32
C ILE A 173 23.30 -2.56 -12.43
N GLY A 174 22.77 -3.03 -11.30
CA GLY A 174 21.82 -4.13 -11.21
C GLY A 174 20.39 -3.63 -11.07
N GLN A 175 19.45 -4.37 -11.69
CA GLN A 175 17.97 -4.40 -11.60
C GLN A 175 17.23 -3.29 -10.82
N LEU A 176 17.61 -2.96 -9.58
CA LEU A 176 16.96 -1.96 -8.72
C LEU A 176 17.11 -0.50 -9.21
N GLY A 177 18.19 -0.18 -9.95
CA GLY A 177 18.47 1.18 -10.40
C GLY A 177 17.49 1.73 -11.44
N ARG A 178 16.97 0.86 -12.32
CA ARG A 178 16.00 1.23 -13.36
C ARG A 178 14.63 1.56 -12.76
N LEU A 179 14.23 0.79 -11.74
CA LEU A 179 12.98 0.96 -11.02
C LEU A 179 12.96 2.28 -10.26
N LYS A 180 14.02 2.55 -9.49
CA LYS A 180 14.17 3.78 -8.69
C LYS A 180 14.03 5.05 -9.56
N ARG A 181 14.57 5.05 -10.78
CA ARG A 181 14.51 6.19 -11.70
C ARG A 181 13.10 6.42 -12.29
N ARG A 182 12.40 5.36 -12.69
CA ARG A 182 11.04 5.44 -13.25
C ARG A 182 10.02 5.86 -12.18
N PHE A 183 10.17 5.34 -10.97
CA PHE A 183 9.28 5.68 -9.85
C PHE A 183 9.51 7.10 -9.33
N LEU A 184 10.76 7.56 -9.20
CA LEU A 184 11.06 8.92 -8.72
C LEU A 184 10.35 10.00 -9.56
N HIS A 185 10.39 9.87 -10.89
CA HIS A 185 9.76 10.84 -11.80
C HIS A 185 8.22 10.77 -11.78
N PHE A 186 7.65 9.57 -11.60
CA PHE A 186 6.20 9.37 -11.45
C PHE A 186 5.68 9.99 -10.15
N TRP A 187 6.41 9.80 -9.04
CA TRP A 187 6.03 10.29 -7.72
C TRP A 187 6.17 11.82 -7.57
N GLN A 188 7.20 12.43 -8.15
CA GLN A 188 7.39 13.88 -8.17
C GLN A 188 6.21 14.60 -8.86
N LYS A 189 5.60 13.97 -9.87
CA LYS A 189 4.45 14.50 -10.61
C LYS A 189 3.11 14.36 -9.88
N ILE A 190 2.96 13.36 -9.00
CA ILE A 190 1.74 13.15 -8.20
C ILE A 190 1.76 14.00 -6.92
N GLY A 191 2.93 14.19 -6.31
CA GLY A 191 3.10 15.04 -5.12
C GLY A 191 2.69 16.49 -5.35
N SER A 192 3.07 17.10 -6.48
CA SER A 192 2.69 18.49 -6.81
C SER A 192 1.19 18.71 -7.04
N ARG A 193 0.40 17.64 -7.25
CA ARG A 193 -1.07 17.72 -7.38
C ARG A 193 -1.79 17.68 -6.03
N ASN A 194 -1.15 17.16 -4.98
CA ASN A 194 -1.77 17.05 -3.67
C ASN A 194 -1.65 18.34 -2.85
N ASP A 195 -0.65 19.17 -3.17
CA ASP A 195 -0.39 20.46 -2.50
C ASP A 195 -1.43 21.54 -2.85
N ARG A 196 -1.98 21.51 -4.08
CA ARG A 196 -3.03 22.46 -4.51
C ARG A 196 -4.39 22.26 -3.86
N ARG A 197 -4.67 21.10 -3.27
CA ARG A 197 -5.96 20.84 -2.61
C ARG A 197 -5.97 21.18 -1.13
N LYS A 198 -4.82 21.55 -0.55
CA LYS A 198 -4.69 21.86 0.88
C LYS A 198 -4.79 23.35 1.22
N VAL A 199 -5.02 24.22 0.24
CA VAL A 199 -5.00 25.70 0.42
C VAL A 199 -6.40 26.34 0.40
N GLU A 200 -7.46 25.63 0.02
CA GLU A 200 -8.81 26.24 -0.15
C GLU A 200 -9.79 26.04 1.02
N GLU A 201 -9.41 25.41 2.14
CA GLU A 201 -10.36 25.09 3.23
C GLU A 201 -9.99 25.70 4.60
N SER A 202 -9.28 26.83 4.63
CA SER A 202 -9.00 27.56 5.88
C SER A 202 -9.25 29.06 5.79
N GLU A 203 -10.47 29.48 5.47
CA GLU A 203 -10.99 30.80 5.86
C GLU A 203 -12.44 30.68 6.36
N GLN A 204 -12.61 30.58 7.68
CA GLN A 204 -13.86 30.94 8.37
C GLN A 204 -13.59 32.17 9.24
N PRO A 205 -14.42 33.23 9.18
CA PRO A 205 -14.35 34.34 10.13
C PRO A 205 -15.23 34.06 11.36
N SER A 206 -14.67 34.39 12.53
CA SER A 206 -15.32 34.39 13.84
C SER A 206 -16.33 35.53 14.00
N GLY A 207 -17.44 35.30 14.70
CA GLY A 207 -18.31 36.36 15.21
C GLY A 207 -19.34 35.84 16.20
N ALA A 208 -19.04 35.99 17.49
CA ALA A 208 -19.96 35.75 18.61
C ALA A 208 -20.84 37.00 18.87
N GLY A 209 -22.08 36.81 19.36
CA GLY A 209 -22.88 37.92 19.88
C GLY A 209 -24.37 37.64 20.10
N ASP A 210 -24.67 37.11 21.29
CA ASP A 210 -25.83 37.35 22.16
C ASP A 210 -27.30 37.06 21.76
N VAL A 211 -27.90 36.30 22.67
CA VAL A 211 -29.30 35.90 22.81
C VAL A 211 -30.09 37.02 23.48
N GLN A 212 -31.22 37.42 22.89
CA GLN A 212 -32.27 38.16 23.62
C GLN A 212 -33.66 37.62 23.27
N CYS A 213 -34.26 36.89 24.22
CA CYS A 213 -35.68 36.52 24.22
C CYS A 213 -36.55 37.78 24.35
N LYS A 214 -37.55 37.94 23.46
CA LYS A 214 -38.75 38.74 23.72
C LYS A 214 -39.98 38.09 23.09
N SER A 215 -40.88 37.61 23.94
CA SER A 215 -42.30 37.40 23.62
C SER A 215 -42.96 38.74 23.31
N PRO A 216 -44.04 38.76 22.50
CA PRO A 216 -45.35 39.00 23.13
C PRO A 216 -46.54 38.27 22.47
N GLN A 217 -47.50 37.85 23.30
CA GLN A 217 -48.93 37.62 22.99
C GLN A 217 -49.70 38.96 23.20
N PRO A 218 -51.04 39.04 22.99
CA PRO A 218 -51.93 38.47 21.97
C PRO A 218 -52.84 39.57 21.36
N VAL A 219 -53.60 39.29 20.28
CA VAL A 219 -54.89 39.99 20.01
C VAL A 219 -55.89 39.01 19.39
N ARG A 220 -57.04 38.88 20.05
CA ARG A 220 -58.29 38.27 19.55
C ARG A 220 -59.03 39.31 18.70
N ASP A 221 -59.66 38.89 17.61
CA ASP A 221 -61.10 38.56 17.58
C ASP A 221 -61.40 37.73 16.32
#